data_AF-K2AAU2-F1
#
_entry.id   AF-K2AAU2-F1
#
_cell.length_a   1.000
_cell.length_b   1.000
_cell.length_c   1.000
_cell.angle_alpha   90.00
_cell.angle_beta   90.00
_cell.angle_gamma   90.00
#
_symmetry.space_group_name_H-M   'P 1'
#
loop_
_entity.id
_entity.type
_entity.pdbx_description
1 polymer ?
#
loop_
_entity_poly.entity_id
_entity_poly.type
_entity_poly.pdbx_seq_one_letter_code
_entity_poly.pdbx_strand_id
1 'polypeptide(L)'
;MSQTETTNQELSAQELEDTHAKENQELSAHEEVSDNPAQIVAGQFGLNGQIFAAQIINFLIVLIILWKFVYNPIVKMLDQRSEKIEQSMKHADEIEKRVALIEKERDQVITQAQKQAQEIIEKAHAQGETRQDEIILAAKREVERVITKGKDQLADEKTIMIKEMKKEIVDLAMKATTRILRDQVDEVKSKSLAEETIRKLI
;
A
#
# COMPACT_ATOMS: atom_id res chain seq x y z
N MET A 1 -3.50 33.15 139.81
CA MET A 1 -3.55 34.05 138.64
C MET A 1 -3.23 33.18 137.44
N SER A 2 -4.09 32.96 136.45
CA SER A 2 -5.40 33.49 136.14
C SER A 2 -6.13 32.40 135.37
N GLN A 3 -7.25 31.90 135.90
CA GLN A 3 -8.12 30.93 135.23
C GLN A 3 -8.95 31.61 134.12
N THR A 4 -8.30 32.27 133.17
CA THR A 4 -9.00 32.98 132.08
C THR A 4 -8.38 32.78 130.70
N GLU A 5 -7.37 31.92 130.56
CA GLU A 5 -6.95 31.40 129.24
C GLU A 5 -7.33 29.92 129.03
N THR A 6 -7.85 29.25 130.07
CA THR A 6 -8.47 27.91 130.01
C THR A 6 -9.76 27.85 129.17
N THR A 7 -10.10 28.89 128.41
CA THR A 7 -11.25 28.91 127.49
C THR A 7 -10.85 29.07 126.03
N ASN A 8 -9.57 29.36 125.74
CA ASN A 8 -9.08 29.57 124.36
C ASN A 8 -8.15 28.47 123.84
N GLN A 9 -7.85 27.46 124.66
CA GLN A 9 -7.07 26.28 124.26
C GLN A 9 -7.94 25.03 124.03
N GLU A 10 -9.20 25.05 124.48
CA GLU A 10 -10.20 24.03 124.15
C GLU A 10 -10.81 24.26 122.74
N LEU A 11 -10.71 25.46 122.17
CA LEU A 11 -11.27 25.79 120.85
C LEU A 11 -10.36 25.35 119.68
N SER A 12 -9.04 25.27 119.88
CA SER A 12 -8.09 24.81 118.84
C SER A 12 -8.01 23.28 118.72
N ALA A 13 -8.52 22.54 119.69
CA ALA A 13 -8.61 21.08 119.65
C ALA A 13 -9.83 20.57 118.86
N GLN A 14 -10.79 21.46 118.56
CA GLN A 14 -12.05 21.11 117.89
C GLN A 14 -12.05 21.42 116.38
N GLU A 15 -11.14 22.28 115.90
CA GLU A 15 -10.96 22.58 114.45
C GLU A 15 -10.05 21.57 113.71
N LEU A 16 -9.25 20.77 114.42
CA LEU A 16 -8.39 19.76 113.80
C LEU A 16 -9.06 18.37 113.68
N GLU A 17 -10.13 18.08 114.42
CA GLU A 17 -10.95 16.88 114.19
C GLU A 17 -11.93 17.05 113.02
N ASP A 18 -12.50 18.24 112.84
CA ASP A 18 -13.48 18.52 111.77
C ASP A 18 -12.86 18.61 110.36
N THR A 19 -11.55 18.82 110.27
CA THR A 19 -10.80 18.82 109.00
C THR A 19 -10.47 17.41 108.52
N HIS A 20 -10.43 16.42 109.42
CA HIS A 20 -10.19 15.01 109.06
C HIS A 20 -11.47 14.15 109.01
N ALA A 21 -12.59 14.65 109.54
CA ALA A 21 -13.89 13.97 109.50
C ALA A 21 -14.76 14.32 108.27
N LYS A 22 -14.52 15.44 107.58
CA LYS A 22 -15.34 15.90 106.43
C LYS A 22 -14.81 15.57 105.05
N GLU A 23 -13.56 15.11 104.91
CA GLU A 23 -13.01 14.69 103.61
C GLU A 23 -13.34 13.21 103.28
N ASN A 24 -13.72 12.41 104.28
CA ASN A 24 -13.94 10.96 104.14
C ASN A 24 -15.41 10.53 104.25
N GLN A 25 -16.36 11.48 104.24
CA GLN A 25 -17.78 11.22 104.51
C GLN A 25 -18.75 11.97 103.57
N GLU A 26 -18.33 12.32 102.36
CA GLU A 26 -19.24 12.91 101.35
C GLU A 26 -19.22 12.22 99.97
N LEU A 27 -18.57 11.06 99.81
CA LEU A 27 -18.59 10.35 98.53
C LEU A 27 -18.92 8.85 98.64
N SER A 28 -19.84 8.49 99.54
CA SER A 28 -20.41 7.13 99.60
C SER A 28 -21.85 7.15 100.12
N ALA A 29 -22.78 7.74 99.36
CA ALA A 29 -24.21 7.46 99.49
C ALA A 29 -25.01 7.87 98.24
N HIS A 30 -24.63 7.33 97.08
CA HIS A 30 -25.61 6.97 96.06
C HIS A 30 -25.29 5.56 95.58
N GLU A 31 -26.09 4.64 96.08
CA GLU A 31 -26.64 3.49 95.36
C GLU A 31 -25.66 2.50 94.75
N GLU A 32 -25.55 1.37 95.47
CA GLU A 32 -25.17 0.04 94.99
C GLU A 32 -25.19 -0.15 93.47
N VAL A 33 -24.00 -0.25 92.85
CA VAL A 33 -23.73 -1.32 91.87
C VAL A 33 -22.31 -1.86 92.09
N SER A 34 -22.30 -3.06 92.65
CA SER A 34 -21.27 -4.11 92.63
C SER A 34 -20.00 -3.88 91.78
N ASP A 35 -18.91 -3.80 92.53
CA ASP A 35 -17.52 -4.16 92.27
C ASP A 35 -17.31 -5.34 91.27
N ASN A 36 -16.80 -5.05 90.06
CA ASN A 36 -15.89 -5.93 89.31
C ASN A 36 -15.30 -5.24 88.06
N PRO A 37 -13.96 -5.08 87.91
CA PRO A 37 -13.38 -4.64 86.64
C PRO A 37 -13.67 -5.64 85.51
N ALA A 38 -13.97 -6.90 85.86
CA ALA A 38 -14.45 -7.89 84.92
C ALA A 38 -15.85 -7.56 84.35
N GLN A 39 -16.69 -6.76 85.00
CA GLN A 39 -18.01 -6.35 84.50
C GLN A 39 -18.01 -5.05 83.70
N ILE A 40 -17.02 -4.17 83.90
CA ILE A 40 -16.81 -3.01 83.00
C ILE A 40 -16.22 -3.51 81.69
N VAL A 41 -15.28 -4.46 81.78
CA VAL A 41 -14.79 -5.18 80.62
C VAL A 41 -15.89 -6.10 80.08
N ALA A 42 -16.65 -6.89 80.84
CA ALA A 42 -17.75 -7.71 80.31
C ALA A 42 -19.00 -6.91 79.87
N GLY A 43 -19.18 -5.69 80.33
CA GLY A 43 -20.20 -4.73 79.87
C GLY A 43 -19.74 -4.00 78.60
N GLN A 44 -18.44 -3.81 78.42
CA GLN A 44 -17.80 -3.32 77.20
C GLN A 44 -17.55 -4.43 76.17
N PHE A 45 -17.43 -5.68 76.64
CA PHE A 45 -17.56 -6.96 75.94
C PHE A 45 -18.98 -7.50 76.11
N GLY A 46 -19.97 -6.59 76.16
CA GLY A 46 -21.37 -6.92 76.33
C GLY A 46 -21.72 -8.12 75.47
N LEU A 47 -21.86 -9.29 76.10
CA LEU A 47 -22.47 -10.47 75.50
C LEU A 47 -23.98 -10.22 75.39
N ASN A 48 -24.34 -9.06 74.86
CA ASN A 48 -25.60 -8.81 74.21
C ASN A 48 -25.54 -9.66 72.95
N GLY A 49 -26.06 -10.89 73.03
CA GLY A 49 -26.33 -11.71 71.86
C GLY A 49 -27.09 -10.93 70.79
N GLN A 50 -27.84 -9.89 71.19
CA GLN A 50 -28.47 -8.91 70.32
C GLN A 50 -27.48 -8.01 69.52
N ILE A 51 -26.41 -7.49 70.13
CA ILE A 51 -25.39 -6.70 69.40
C ILE A 51 -24.57 -7.62 68.49
N PHE A 52 -24.22 -8.82 68.97
CA PHE A 52 -23.53 -9.82 68.15
C PHE A 52 -24.39 -10.28 66.96
N ALA A 53 -25.68 -10.52 67.18
CA ALA A 53 -26.63 -10.82 66.11
C ALA A 53 -26.79 -9.65 65.13
N ALA A 54 -26.86 -8.41 65.61
CA ALA A 54 -26.90 -7.23 64.75
C ALA A 54 -25.62 -7.08 63.89
N GLN A 55 -24.45 -7.37 64.47
CA GLN A 55 -23.18 -7.37 63.74
C GLN A 55 -23.12 -8.48 62.68
N ILE A 56 -23.61 -9.68 62.99
CA ILE A 56 -23.73 -10.78 62.03
C ILE A 56 -24.68 -10.38 60.90
N ILE A 57 -25.85 -9.81 61.22
CA ILE A 57 -26.81 -9.36 60.20
C ILE A 57 -26.18 -8.28 59.31
N ASN A 58 -25.47 -7.31 59.88
CA ASN A 58 -24.75 -6.28 59.11
C ASN A 58 -23.69 -6.91 58.19
N PHE A 59 -22.87 -7.82 58.73
CA PHE A 59 -21.87 -8.56 57.95
C PHE A 59 -22.53 -9.35 56.80
N LEU A 60 -23.65 -10.03 57.06
CA LEU A 60 -24.40 -10.76 56.03
C LEU A 60 -24.96 -9.83 54.96
N ILE A 61 -25.50 -8.68 55.33
CA ILE A 61 -26.00 -7.68 54.37
C ILE A 61 -24.87 -7.22 53.45
N VAL A 62 -23.72 -6.83 54.02
CA VAL A 62 -22.54 -6.42 53.25
C VAL A 62 -22.01 -7.56 52.39
N LEU A 63 -21.97 -8.79 52.92
CA LEU A 63 -21.51 -9.98 52.19
C LEU A 63 -22.40 -10.28 50.99
N ILE A 64 -23.73 -10.18 51.13
CA ILE A 64 -24.68 -10.39 50.04
C ILE A 64 -24.50 -9.32 48.95
N ILE A 65 -24.34 -8.05 49.35
CA ILE A 65 -24.06 -6.96 48.41
C ILE A 65 -22.74 -7.22 47.69
N LEU A 66 -21.66 -7.51 48.42
CA LEU A 66 -20.34 -7.75 47.84
C LEU A 66 -20.34 -8.96 46.91
N TRP A 67 -20.99 -10.05 47.32
CA TRP A 67 -21.10 -11.25 46.48
C TRP A 67 -21.85 -10.95 45.19
N LYS A 68 -23.00 -10.26 45.26
CA LYS A 68 -23.78 -9.94 44.04
C LYS A 68 -23.08 -8.91 43.14
N PHE A 69 -22.38 -7.92 43.70
CA PHE A 69 -21.75 -6.85 42.93
C PHE A 69 -20.33 -7.16 42.45
N VAL A 70 -19.52 -7.95 43.18
CA VAL A 70 -18.11 -8.21 42.84
C VAL A 70 -17.91 -9.57 42.16
N TYR A 71 -18.68 -10.59 42.50
CA TYR A 71 -18.51 -11.92 41.88
C TYR A 71 -18.71 -11.86 40.36
N ASN A 72 -19.81 -11.23 39.92
CA ASN A 72 -20.17 -11.16 38.51
C ASN A 72 -19.12 -10.41 37.64
N PRO A 73 -18.64 -9.20 37.99
CA PRO A 73 -17.61 -8.53 37.19
C PRO A 73 -16.26 -9.25 37.20
N ILE A 74 -15.88 -9.92 38.28
CA ILE A 74 -14.62 -10.68 38.34
C ILE A 74 -14.66 -11.90 37.41
N VAL A 75 -15.74 -12.69 37.47
CA VAL A 75 -15.92 -13.83 36.56
C VAL A 75 -15.97 -13.34 35.11
N LYS A 76 -16.74 -12.28 34.83
CA LYS A 76 -16.81 -11.69 33.50
C LYS A 76 -15.45 -11.20 32.99
N MET A 77 -14.61 -10.62 33.84
CA MET A 77 -13.25 -10.20 33.46
C MET A 77 -12.35 -11.40 33.15
N LEU A 78 -12.46 -12.49 33.90
CA LEU A 78 -11.71 -13.72 33.63
C LEU A 78 -12.17 -14.37 32.32
N ASP A 79 -13.48 -14.46 32.09
CA ASP A 79 -14.04 -14.98 30.84
C ASP A 79 -13.59 -14.14 29.64
N GLN A 80 -13.65 -12.81 29.74
CA GLN A 80 -13.16 -11.91 28.69
C GLN A 80 -11.66 -12.08 28.43
N ARG A 81 -10.85 -12.32 29.47
CA ARG A 81 -9.42 -12.59 29.29
C ARG A 81 -9.18 -13.93 28.59
N SER A 82 -9.89 -14.98 29.01
CA SER A 82 -9.80 -16.30 28.39
C SER A 82 -10.24 -16.26 26.92
N GLU A 83 -11.39 -15.63 26.64
CA GLU A 83 -11.92 -15.45 25.29
C GLU A 83 -10.95 -14.64 24.42
N LYS A 84 -10.39 -13.54 24.94
CA LYS A 84 -9.41 -12.75 24.19
C LYS A 84 -8.14 -13.55 23.86
N ILE A 85 -7.66 -14.38 24.78
CA ILE A 85 -6.49 -15.24 24.55
C ILE A 85 -6.81 -16.28 23.49
N GLU A 86 -7.95 -16.96 23.61
CA GLU A 86 -8.39 -17.96 22.63
C GLU A 86 -8.57 -17.35 21.24
N GLN A 87 -9.24 -16.20 21.15
CA GLN A 87 -9.39 -15.46 19.90
C GLN A 87 -8.04 -15.02 19.33
N SER A 88 -7.10 -14.53 20.16
CA SER A 88 -5.78 -14.12 19.69
C SER A 88 -4.98 -15.32 19.14
N MET A 89 -5.06 -16.48 19.80
CA MET A 89 -4.41 -17.70 19.32
C MET A 89 -5.03 -18.20 18.01
N LYS A 90 -6.36 -18.26 17.92
CA LYS A 90 -7.06 -18.61 16.67
C LYS A 90 -6.71 -17.64 15.54
N HIS A 91 -6.66 -16.35 15.83
CA HIS A 91 -6.32 -15.35 14.84
C HIS A 91 -4.86 -15.47 14.38
N ALA A 92 -3.93 -15.78 15.28
CA ALA A 92 -2.55 -16.06 14.93
C ALA A 92 -2.44 -17.27 13.98
N ASP A 93 -3.10 -18.38 14.32
CA ASP A 93 -3.13 -19.59 13.48
C ASP A 93 -3.77 -19.32 12.09
N GLU A 94 -4.84 -18.53 12.05
CA GLU A 94 -5.47 -18.11 10.80
C GLU A 94 -4.56 -17.22 9.95
N ILE A 95 -3.85 -16.28 10.58
CA ILE A 95 -2.87 -15.42 9.90
C ILE A 95 -1.75 -16.28 9.32
N GLU A 96 -1.21 -17.22 10.08
CA GLU A 96 -0.13 -18.09 9.60
C GLU A 96 -0.59 -18.92 8.38
N LYS A 97 -1.79 -19.51 8.44
CA LYS A 97 -2.38 -20.23 7.30
C LYS A 97 -2.60 -19.32 6.09
N ARG A 98 -3.09 -18.09 6.30
CA ARG A 98 -3.29 -17.12 5.22
C ARG A 98 -1.97 -16.69 4.60
N VAL A 99 -0.94 -16.45 5.40
CA VAL A 99 0.41 -16.11 4.92
C VAL A 99 0.96 -17.24 4.07
N ALA A 100 0.90 -18.48 4.55
CA ALA A 100 1.35 -19.65 3.78
C ALA A 100 0.59 -19.81 2.45
N LEU A 101 -0.74 -19.55 2.44
CA LEU A 101 -1.53 -19.57 1.22
C LEU A 101 -1.12 -18.46 0.25
N ILE A 102 -0.95 -17.23 0.75
CA ILE A 102 -0.53 -16.07 -0.05
C ILE A 102 0.86 -16.29 -0.63
N GLU A 103 1.80 -16.86 0.12
CA GLU A 103 3.14 -17.18 -0.39
C GLU A 103 3.07 -18.20 -1.53
N LYS A 104 2.26 -19.25 -1.36
CA LYS A 104 2.03 -20.23 -2.42
C LYS A 104 1.39 -19.62 -3.66
N GLU A 105 0.35 -18.80 -3.48
CA GLU A 105 -0.31 -18.10 -4.59
C GLU A 105 0.65 -17.12 -5.28
N ARG A 106 1.47 -16.39 -4.52
CA ARG A 106 2.50 -15.49 -5.05
C ARG A 106 3.49 -16.25 -5.92
N ASP A 107 4.00 -17.38 -5.43
CA ASP A 107 4.97 -18.19 -6.17
C ASP A 107 4.34 -18.80 -7.45
N GLN A 108 3.08 -19.20 -7.38
CA GLN A 108 2.31 -19.64 -8.55
C GLN A 108 2.13 -18.51 -9.57
N VAL A 109 1.76 -17.31 -9.13
CA VAL A 109 1.59 -16.13 -9.99
C VAL A 109 2.91 -15.75 -10.64
N ILE A 110 4.02 -15.74 -9.89
CA ILE A 110 5.35 -15.46 -10.44
C ILE A 110 5.74 -16.49 -11.50
N THR A 111 5.55 -17.78 -11.20
CA THR A 111 5.85 -18.87 -12.15
C THR A 111 5.00 -18.75 -13.42
N GLN A 112 3.71 -18.45 -13.27
CA GLN A 112 2.80 -18.27 -14.40
C GLN A 112 3.16 -17.04 -15.23
N ALA A 113 3.53 -15.93 -14.58
CA ALA A 113 3.97 -14.71 -15.25
C ALA A 113 5.27 -14.94 -16.03
N GLN A 114 6.24 -15.68 -15.47
CA GLN A 114 7.47 -16.06 -16.16
C GLN A 114 7.18 -16.94 -17.39
N LYS A 115 6.28 -17.92 -17.25
CA LYS A 115 5.85 -18.77 -18.38
C LYS A 115 5.20 -17.95 -19.48
N GLN A 116 4.26 -17.06 -19.13
CA GLN A 116 3.60 -16.17 -20.09
C GLN A 116 4.58 -15.22 -20.77
N ALA A 117 5.54 -14.67 -20.03
CA ALA A 117 6.59 -13.82 -20.59
C ALA A 117 7.43 -14.58 -21.61
N GLN A 118 7.83 -15.81 -21.28
CA GLN A 118 8.58 -16.69 -22.19
C GLN A 118 7.77 -17.02 -23.46
N GLU A 119 6.49 -17.37 -23.31
CA GLU A 119 5.57 -17.61 -24.44
C GLU A 119 5.42 -16.37 -25.33
N ILE A 120 5.34 -15.17 -24.75
CA ILE A 120 5.27 -13.90 -25.50
C ILE A 120 6.57 -13.67 -26.28
N ILE A 121 7.73 -13.91 -25.67
CA ILE A 121 9.04 -13.75 -26.31
C ILE A 121 9.17 -14.74 -27.48
N GLU A 122 8.86 -16.01 -27.27
CA GLU A 122 8.90 -17.04 -28.31
C GLU A 122 7.96 -16.72 -29.47
N LYS A 123 6.73 -16.29 -29.17
CA LYS A 123 5.77 -15.86 -30.18
C LYS A 123 6.25 -14.63 -30.95
N ALA A 124 6.86 -13.65 -30.26
CA ALA A 124 7.40 -12.46 -30.90
C ALA A 124 8.58 -12.81 -31.83
N HIS A 125 9.46 -13.71 -31.42
CA HIS A 125 10.55 -14.23 -32.27
C HIS A 125 10.01 -14.95 -33.50
N ALA A 126 9.09 -15.90 -33.33
CA ALA A 126 8.50 -16.63 -34.45
C ALA A 126 7.75 -15.71 -35.45
N GLN A 127 7.02 -14.70 -34.93
CA GLN A 127 6.38 -13.69 -35.76
C GLN A 127 7.40 -12.78 -36.45
N GLY A 128 8.52 -12.47 -35.78
CA GLY A 128 9.63 -11.70 -36.33
C GLY A 128 10.28 -12.40 -37.51
N GLU A 129 10.61 -13.69 -37.35
CA GLU A 129 11.18 -14.53 -38.41
C GLU A 129 10.21 -14.66 -39.59
N THR A 130 8.93 -14.95 -39.33
CA THR A 130 7.91 -15.03 -40.39
C THR A 130 7.81 -13.71 -41.17
N ARG A 131 7.77 -12.57 -40.48
CA ARG A 131 7.73 -11.25 -41.14
C ARG A 131 9.01 -10.95 -41.90
N GLN A 132 10.17 -11.34 -41.38
CA GLN A 132 11.44 -11.17 -42.06
C GLN A 132 11.42 -11.93 -43.39
N ASP A 133 10.99 -13.18 -43.39
CA ASP A 133 10.87 -14.01 -44.60
C ASP A 133 9.86 -13.43 -45.59
N GLU A 134 8.70 -12.95 -45.11
CA GLU A 134 7.70 -12.27 -45.94
C GLU A 134 8.26 -11.02 -46.60
N ILE A 135 8.99 -10.18 -45.84
CA ILE A 135 9.62 -8.96 -46.35
C ILE A 135 10.67 -9.29 -47.39
N ILE A 136 11.54 -10.28 -47.13
CA ILE A 136 12.57 -10.71 -48.09
C ILE A 136 11.92 -11.25 -49.37
N LEU A 137 10.86 -12.04 -49.25
CA LEU A 137 10.15 -12.58 -50.40
C LEU A 137 9.45 -11.48 -51.22
N ALA A 138 8.78 -10.54 -50.54
CA ALA A 138 8.17 -9.38 -51.18
C ALA A 138 9.22 -8.50 -51.89
N ALA A 139 10.35 -8.25 -51.25
CA ALA A 139 11.46 -7.50 -51.83
C ALA A 139 12.03 -8.20 -53.08
N LYS A 140 12.22 -9.53 -53.04
CA LYS A 140 12.66 -10.30 -54.21
C LYS A 140 11.68 -10.20 -55.38
N ARG A 141 10.38 -10.33 -55.12
CA ARG A 141 9.33 -10.17 -56.15
C ARG A 141 9.33 -8.76 -56.73
N GLU A 142 9.50 -7.75 -55.89
CA GLU A 142 9.52 -6.35 -56.34
C GLU A 142 10.77 -6.06 -57.18
N VAL A 143 11.93 -6.58 -56.79
CA VAL A 143 13.16 -6.49 -57.59
C VAL A 143 12.97 -7.15 -58.95
N GLU A 144 12.40 -8.36 -59.00
CA GLU A 144 12.12 -9.06 -60.26
C GLU A 144 11.14 -8.28 -61.15
N ARG A 145 10.11 -7.69 -60.55
CA ARG A 145 9.15 -6.81 -61.24
C ARG A 145 9.82 -5.57 -61.82
N VAL A 146 10.70 -4.92 -61.06
CA VAL A 146 11.46 -3.74 -61.51
C VAL A 146 12.42 -4.11 -62.64
N ILE A 147 13.14 -5.23 -62.52
CA ILE A 147 14.05 -5.70 -63.58
C ILE A 147 13.27 -6.02 -64.86
N THR A 148 12.13 -6.70 -64.75
CA THR A 148 11.30 -7.06 -65.91
C THR A 148 10.78 -5.80 -66.60
N LYS A 149 10.20 -4.88 -65.83
CA LYS A 149 9.73 -3.59 -66.35
C LYS A 149 10.87 -2.78 -67.00
N GLY A 150 12.05 -2.78 -66.40
CA GLY A 150 13.23 -2.10 -66.96
C GLY A 150 13.70 -2.72 -68.27
N LYS A 151 13.66 -4.06 -68.40
CA LYS A 151 13.96 -4.75 -69.67
C LYS A 151 12.95 -4.41 -70.76
N ASP A 152 11.67 -4.35 -70.42
CA ASP A 152 10.61 -3.97 -71.36
C ASP A 152 10.80 -2.52 -71.84
N GLN A 153 11.04 -1.59 -70.91
CA GLN A 153 11.35 -0.19 -71.23
C GLN A 153 12.59 -0.05 -72.12
N LEU A 154 13.66 -0.80 -71.83
CA LEU A 154 14.87 -0.78 -72.63
C LEU A 154 14.64 -1.33 -74.06
N ALA A 155 13.78 -2.35 -74.20
CA ALA A 155 13.42 -2.90 -75.50
C ALA A 155 12.61 -1.90 -76.35
N ASP A 156 11.67 -1.20 -75.72
CA ASP A 156 10.89 -0.14 -76.34
C ASP A 156 11.80 1.03 -76.77
N GLU A 157 12.67 1.49 -75.88
CA GLU A 157 13.60 2.60 -76.13
C GLU A 157 14.61 2.26 -77.23
N LYS A 158 15.12 1.02 -77.26
CA LYS A 158 15.95 0.52 -78.37
C LYS A 158 15.21 0.58 -79.71
N THR A 159 13.92 0.24 -79.72
CA THR A 159 13.10 0.27 -80.94
C THR A 159 12.91 1.70 -81.44
N ILE A 160 12.65 2.64 -80.53
CA ILE A 160 12.57 4.07 -80.82
C ILE A 160 13.90 4.59 -81.35
N MET A 161 15.01 4.28 -80.67
CA MET A 161 16.36 4.71 -81.07
C MET A 161 16.74 4.19 -82.46
N ILE A 162 16.44 2.92 -82.78
CA ILE A 162 16.69 2.38 -84.14
C ILE A 162 15.86 3.13 -85.19
N LYS A 163 14.61 3.48 -84.88
CA LYS A 163 13.75 4.24 -85.81
C LYS A 163 14.29 5.65 -86.04
N GLU A 164 14.76 6.32 -85.00
CA GLU A 164 15.40 7.64 -85.09
C GLU A 164 16.71 7.58 -85.86
N MET A 165 17.58 6.62 -85.58
CA MET A 165 18.82 6.40 -86.33
C MET A 165 18.55 6.18 -87.83
N LYS A 166 17.54 5.38 -88.18
CA LYS A 166 17.15 5.20 -89.59
C LYS A 166 16.73 6.52 -90.25
N LYS A 167 15.97 7.34 -89.53
CA LYS A 167 15.54 8.67 -90.03
C LYS A 167 16.74 9.59 -90.25
N GLU A 168 17.69 9.63 -89.32
CA GLU A 168 18.91 10.43 -89.47
C GLU A 168 19.80 9.95 -90.63
N ILE A 169 19.94 8.62 -90.81
CA ILE A 169 20.69 8.06 -91.94
C ILE A 169 20.04 8.44 -93.27
N VAL A 170 18.71 8.36 -93.37
CA VAL A 170 17.98 8.77 -94.59
C VAL A 170 18.19 10.26 -94.87
N ASP A 171 18.08 11.12 -93.85
CA ASP A 171 18.31 12.56 -94.00
C ASP A 171 19.76 12.86 -94.44
N LEU A 172 20.75 12.17 -93.86
CA LEU A 172 22.15 12.31 -94.25
C LEU A 172 22.39 11.84 -95.69
N ALA A 173 21.81 10.71 -96.10
CA ALA A 173 21.89 10.20 -97.47
C ALA A 173 21.24 11.15 -98.48
N MET A 174 20.08 11.74 -98.14
CA MET A 174 19.43 12.75 -98.96
C MET A 174 20.28 14.01 -99.09
N LYS A 175 20.89 14.49 -98.00
CA LYS A 175 21.82 15.64 -98.01
C LYS A 175 23.05 15.36 -98.88
N ALA A 176 23.66 14.19 -98.75
CA ALA A 176 24.80 13.78 -99.56
C ALA A 176 24.44 13.69 -101.04
N THR A 177 23.30 13.07 -101.37
CA THR A 177 22.79 12.97 -102.76
C THR A 177 22.48 14.35 -103.34
N THR A 178 21.85 15.24 -102.56
CA THR A 178 21.56 16.61 -102.99
C THR A 178 22.84 17.38 -103.30
N ARG A 179 23.90 17.17 -102.50
CA ARG A 179 25.21 17.81 -102.73
C ARG A 179 25.88 17.29 -104.01
N ILE A 180 25.91 15.97 -104.21
CA ILE A 180 26.43 15.36 -105.45
C ILE A 180 25.66 15.83 -106.68
N LEU A 181 24.33 15.87 -106.60
CA LEU A 181 23.48 16.30 -107.71
C LEU A 181 23.69 17.80 -108.02
N ARG A 182 23.84 18.64 -106.99
CA ARG A 182 24.17 20.06 -107.16
C ARG A 182 25.52 20.24 -107.84
N ASP A 183 26.55 19.49 -107.42
CA ASP A 183 27.88 19.57 -108.02
C ASP A 183 27.85 19.15 -109.51
N GLN A 184 27.11 18.09 -109.88
CA GLN A 184 26.96 17.69 -111.29
C GLN A 184 26.12 18.68 -112.12
N VAL A 185 25.04 19.23 -111.55
CA VAL A 185 24.21 20.22 -112.26
C VAL A 185 25.00 21.51 -112.49
N ASP A 186 25.80 21.97 -111.54
CA ASP A 186 26.67 23.14 -111.73
C ASP A 186 27.71 22.89 -112.84
N GLU A 187 28.33 21.70 -112.92
CA GLU A 187 29.26 21.36 -114.01
C GLU A 187 28.58 21.37 -115.40
N VAL A 188 27.39 20.78 -115.52
CA VAL A 188 26.61 20.77 -116.78
C VAL A 188 26.16 22.18 -117.16
N LYS A 189 25.70 22.97 -116.19
CA LYS A 189 25.22 24.35 -116.41
C LYS A 189 26.38 25.28 -116.78
N SER A 190 27.56 25.10 -116.21
CA SER A 190 28.78 25.80 -116.63
C SER A 190 29.17 25.48 -118.08
N LYS A 191 29.06 24.21 -118.52
CA LYS A 191 29.29 23.85 -119.93
C LYS A 191 28.26 24.45 -120.87
N SER A 192 26.96 24.41 -120.53
CA SER A 192 25.92 25.00 -121.39
C SER A 192 26.05 26.52 -121.50
N LEU A 193 26.43 27.20 -120.41
CA LEU A 193 26.70 28.64 -120.41
C LEU A 193 27.92 28.98 -121.26
N ALA A 194 28.99 28.16 -121.22
CA ALA A 194 30.16 28.35 -122.08
C ALA A 194 29.79 28.18 -123.58
N GLU A 195 29.01 27.16 -123.93
CA GLU A 195 28.53 26.95 -125.29
C GLU A 195 27.58 28.07 -125.77
N GLU A 196 26.69 28.57 -124.90
CA GLU A 196 25.81 29.69 -125.25
C GLU A 196 26.60 30.99 -125.45
N THR A 197 27.64 31.21 -124.66
CA THR A 197 28.52 32.38 -124.78
C THR A 197 29.33 32.33 -126.09
N ILE A 198 29.87 31.16 -126.45
CA ILE A 198 30.54 30.96 -127.74
C ILE A 198 29.58 31.19 -128.91
N ARG A 199 28.33 30.75 -128.78
CA ARG A 199 27.29 30.91 -129.82
C ARG A 199 26.77 32.35 -129.96
N LYS A 200 26.92 33.21 -128.94
CA LYS A 200 26.60 34.65 -129.00
C LYS A 200 27.76 35.52 -129.50
N LEU A 201 28.97 34.96 -129.63
CA LEU A 201 30.19 35.68 -130.05
C LEU A 201 30.58 35.41 -131.52
N ILE A 202 29.85 34.55 -132.22
CA ILE A 202 29.94 34.28 -133.67
C ILE A 202 28.63 34.75 -134.30
#